data_AF-A0A5M3XVV4-F1
#
_entry.id   AF-A0A5M3XVV4-F1
#
_cell.length_a   1.000
_cell.length_b   1.000
_cell.length_c   1.000
_cell.angle_alpha   90.00
_cell.angle_beta   90.00
_cell.angle_gamma   90.00
#
_symmetry.space_group_name_H-M   'P 1'
#
loop_
_entity.id
_entity.type
_entity.pdbx_description
1 polymer ?
#
loop_
_entity_poly.entity_id
_entity_poly.type
_entity_poly.pdbx_seq_one_letter_code
_entity_poly.pdbx_strand_id
1 'polypeptide(L)'
;MIKIITNSQRQVRDEGGVDEQRSLFLVLDRYIDIGRLVADLNSYDPQLIDYYKANSPSFSENVLTDLGATEGERIKKALAKRIYQTRNSLVHAKDGTRPKYFPFVNDLELSREIPLLRFCSEQVVIVHGKII
;
A
#
# COMPACT_ATOMS: atom_id res chain seq x y z
N MET A 1 -17.23 0.69 -36.46
CA MET A 1 -16.74 1.54 -35.36
C MET A 1 -17.35 1.18 -34.00
N ILE A 2 -18.69 1.17 -33.85
CA ILE A 2 -19.33 0.89 -32.53
C ILE A 2 -18.95 -0.49 -31.95
N LYS A 3 -18.92 -1.55 -32.76
CA LYS A 3 -18.53 -2.91 -32.30
C LYS A 3 -17.09 -3.05 -31.82
N ILE A 4 -16.17 -2.21 -32.29
CA ILE A 4 -14.74 -2.26 -31.90
C ILE A 4 -14.59 -1.68 -30.48
N ILE A 5 -15.34 -0.63 -30.17
CA ILE A 5 -15.34 0.03 -28.86
C ILE A 5 -16.02 -0.85 -27.80
N THR A 6 -17.09 -1.58 -28.17
CA THR A 6 -17.74 -2.52 -27.25
C THR A 6 -16.85 -3.72 -26.92
N ASN A 7 -16.04 -4.19 -27.87
CA ASN A 7 -15.11 -5.30 -27.64
C ASN A 7 -13.90 -4.89 -26.78
N SER A 8 -13.36 -3.68 -26.95
CA SER A 8 -12.24 -3.20 -26.12
C SER A 8 -12.63 -2.95 -24.66
N GLN A 9 -13.84 -2.43 -24.39
CA GLN A 9 -14.35 -2.28 -23.02
C GLN A 9 -14.64 -3.63 -22.33
N ARG A 10 -14.96 -4.65 -23.12
CA ARG A 10 -15.20 -6.01 -22.63
C ARG A 10 -13.88 -6.74 -22.34
N GLN A 11 -12.84 -6.48 -23.13
CA GLN A 11 -11.49 -7.02 -22.93
C GLN A 11 -10.82 -6.49 -21.64
N VAL A 12 -11.00 -5.20 -21.31
CA VAL A 12 -10.55 -4.62 -20.01
C VAL A 12 -11.29 -5.23 -18.81
N ARG A 13 -12.50 -5.76 -19.01
CA ARG A 13 -13.31 -6.41 -17.97
C ARG A 13 -13.02 -7.91 -17.83
N ASP A 14 -12.73 -8.61 -18.92
CA ASP A 14 -12.45 -10.05 -18.94
C ASP A 14 -10.96 -10.39 -18.68
N GLU A 15 -10.01 -9.47 -18.97
CA GLU A 15 -8.57 -9.64 -18.66
C GLU A 15 -8.18 -9.14 -17.26
N GLY A 16 -9.15 -8.71 -16.44
CA GLY A 16 -8.92 -8.16 -15.11
C GLY A 16 -8.47 -6.70 -15.19
N GLY A 17 -9.30 -5.80 -14.66
CA GLY A 17 -8.97 -4.37 -14.58
C GLY A 17 -7.59 -4.12 -13.97
N VAL A 18 -6.99 -2.98 -14.36
CA VAL A 18 -5.67 -2.47 -13.91
C VAL A 18 -5.18 -3.12 -12.61
N ASP A 19 -4.07 -3.86 -12.67
CA ASP A 19 -3.44 -4.46 -11.49
C ASP A 19 -3.02 -3.36 -10.50
N GLU A 20 -3.92 -3.06 -9.56
CA GLU A 20 -3.78 -1.96 -8.59
C GLU A 20 -2.49 -2.09 -7.79
N GLN A 21 -2.08 -3.32 -7.45
CA GLN A 21 -0.85 -3.58 -6.70
C GLN A 21 0.37 -3.28 -7.56
N ARG A 22 0.37 -3.67 -8.85
CA ARG A 22 1.45 -3.34 -9.78
C ARG A 22 1.55 -1.84 -10.03
N SER A 23 0.42 -1.17 -10.20
CA SER A 23 0.37 0.28 -10.35
C SER A 23 0.92 0.99 -9.11
N LEU A 24 0.55 0.54 -7.91
CA LEU A 24 1.08 1.07 -6.66
C LEU A 24 2.60 0.88 -6.58
N PHE A 25 3.11 -0.30 -6.93
CA PHE A 25 4.56 -0.52 -6.99
C PHE A 25 5.26 0.49 -7.90
N LEU A 26 4.75 0.76 -9.10
CA LEU A 26 5.38 1.70 -10.03
C LEU A 26 5.41 3.13 -9.48
N VAL A 27 4.37 3.54 -8.73
CA VAL A 27 4.35 4.82 -8.03
C VAL A 27 5.42 4.86 -6.94
N LEU A 28 5.48 3.82 -6.10
CA LEU A 28 6.47 3.76 -5.02
C LEU A 28 7.90 3.73 -5.57
N ASP A 29 8.12 2.97 -6.65
CA ASP A 29 9.41 2.86 -7.32
C ASP A 29 9.92 4.20 -7.82
N ARG A 30 9.04 4.99 -8.44
CA ARG A 30 9.39 6.28 -9.00
C ARG A 30 9.60 7.39 -7.98
N TYR A 31 8.80 7.42 -6.90
CA TYR A 31 8.70 8.61 -6.06
C TYR A 31 9.19 8.45 -4.63
N ILE A 32 9.38 7.22 -4.15
CA ILE A 32 9.75 6.99 -2.75
C ILE A 32 11.25 6.83 -2.61
N ASP A 33 11.81 7.69 -1.77
CA ASP A 33 13.12 7.54 -1.16
C ASP A 33 12.96 6.74 0.15
N ILE A 34 13.58 5.56 0.20
CA ILE A 34 13.49 4.66 1.36
C ILE A 34 14.23 5.23 2.57
N GLY A 35 15.37 5.90 2.37
CA GLY A 35 16.14 6.49 3.47
C GLY A 35 15.34 7.60 4.17
N ARG A 36 14.72 8.48 3.37
CA ARG A 36 13.81 9.49 3.88
C ARG A 36 12.58 8.88 4.56
N LEU A 37 11.96 7.87 3.96
CA LEU A 37 10.80 7.19 4.54
C LEU A 37 11.14 6.61 5.92
N VAL A 38 12.29 5.95 6.06
CA VAL A 38 12.76 5.40 7.32
C VAL A 38 13.03 6.50 8.35
N ALA A 39 13.62 7.63 7.94
CA ALA A 39 13.85 8.76 8.83
C ALA A 39 12.53 9.37 9.34
N ASP A 40 11.56 9.60 8.45
CA ASP A 40 10.24 10.16 8.78
C ASP A 40 9.47 9.22 9.73
N LEU A 41 9.49 7.91 9.47
CA LEU A 41 8.88 6.89 10.33
C LEU A 41 9.52 6.85 11.71
N ASN A 42 10.85 6.81 11.80
CA ASN A 42 11.55 6.79 13.09
C ASN A 42 11.33 8.06 13.90
N SER A 43 11.22 9.22 13.25
CA SER A 43 10.90 10.48 13.92
C SER A 43 9.47 10.52 14.45
N TYR A 44 8.54 9.80 13.82
CA TYR A 44 7.14 9.72 14.24
C TYR A 44 6.97 8.73 15.38
N ASP A 45 7.46 7.50 15.21
CA ASP A 45 7.49 6.44 16.22
C ASP A 45 8.60 5.44 15.87
N PRO A 46 9.68 5.37 16.68
CA PRO A 46 10.80 4.46 16.45
C PRO A 46 10.43 2.97 16.39
N GLN A 47 9.28 2.57 16.95
CA GLN A 47 8.85 1.17 16.98
C GLN A 47 8.25 0.70 15.65
N LEU A 48 7.93 1.61 14.73
CA LEU A 48 7.22 1.26 13.49
C LEU A 48 8.06 0.40 12.55
N ILE A 49 9.37 0.63 12.46
CA ILE A 49 10.24 -0.16 11.59
C ILE A 49 10.25 -1.63 12.03
N ASP A 50 10.44 -1.87 13.32
CA ASP A 50 10.40 -3.21 13.90
C ASP A 50 9.00 -3.83 13.77
N TYR A 51 7.95 -3.03 13.95
CA TYR A 51 6.58 -3.45 13.74
C TYR A 51 6.36 -3.97 12.31
N TYR A 52 6.73 -3.22 11.27
CA TYR A 52 6.55 -3.66 9.87
C TYR A 52 7.36 -4.91 9.53
N LYS A 53 8.54 -5.06 10.15
CA LYS A 53 9.42 -6.21 9.94
C LYS A 53 8.88 -7.49 10.56
N ALA A 54 8.18 -7.43 11.69
CA ALA A 54 7.80 -8.61 12.46
C ALA A 54 6.28 -8.83 12.61
N ASN A 55 5.44 -7.86 12.27
CA ASN A 55 4.02 -7.91 12.57
C ASN A 55 3.12 -7.59 11.36
N SER A 56 1.91 -8.12 11.44
CA SER A 56 0.75 -7.79 10.61
C SER A 56 -0.44 -7.55 11.55
N PRO A 57 -1.33 -6.60 11.25
CA PRO A 57 -2.54 -6.42 12.03
C PRO A 57 -3.46 -7.63 11.91
N SER A 58 -4.23 -7.96 12.94
CA SER A 58 -5.09 -9.15 13.03
C SER A 58 -6.15 -9.24 11.92
N PHE A 59 -6.57 -8.10 11.38
CA PHE A 59 -7.55 -8.01 10.30
C PHE A 59 -6.93 -8.13 8.89
N SER A 60 -5.61 -8.28 8.76
CA SER A 60 -4.95 -8.39 7.47
C SER A 60 -3.84 -9.43 7.48
N GLU A 61 -3.46 -9.91 6.30
CA GLU A 61 -2.34 -10.84 6.10
C GLU A 61 -1.19 -10.09 5.41
N ASN A 62 -0.77 -8.99 6.04
CA ASN A 62 0.25 -8.11 5.50
C ASN A 62 1.58 -8.85 5.38
N VAL A 63 2.26 -8.64 4.26
CA VAL A 63 3.64 -9.10 4.11
C VAL A 63 4.57 -8.37 5.09
N LEU A 64 5.43 -9.14 5.74
CA LEU A 64 6.51 -8.60 6.56
C LEU A 64 7.46 -7.78 5.69
N THR A 65 7.73 -6.55 6.11
CA THR A 65 8.47 -5.57 5.31
C THR A 65 9.66 -5.08 6.10
N ASP A 66 10.85 -5.55 5.73
CA ASP A 66 12.11 -5.07 6.28
C ASP A 66 12.60 -3.84 5.50
N LEU A 67 12.40 -2.66 6.07
CA LEU A 67 12.84 -1.38 5.49
C LEU A 67 14.35 -1.13 5.63
N GLY A 68 15.07 -1.93 6.42
CA GLY A 68 16.51 -1.85 6.61
C GLY A 68 17.33 -2.71 5.65
N ALA A 69 16.69 -3.44 4.73
CA ALA A 69 17.38 -4.28 3.76
C ALA A 69 18.16 -3.46 2.72
N THR A 70 19.14 -4.09 2.04
CA THR A 70 19.99 -3.43 1.04
C THR A 70 19.32 -3.28 -0.34
N GLU A 71 18.27 -4.05 -0.62
CA GLU A 71 17.65 -4.13 -1.96
C GLU A 71 16.43 -3.21 -2.09
N GLY A 72 16.65 -1.96 -2.51
CA GLY A 72 15.60 -0.93 -2.60
C GLY A 72 14.35 -1.35 -3.39
N GLU A 73 14.49 -1.99 -4.56
CA GLU A 73 13.34 -2.45 -5.36
C GLU A 73 12.50 -3.50 -4.62
N ARG A 74 13.16 -4.45 -3.93
CA ARG A 74 12.49 -5.49 -3.15
C ARG A 74 11.71 -4.90 -1.99
N ILE A 75 12.27 -3.90 -1.32
CA ILE A 75 11.58 -3.15 -0.26
C ILE A 75 10.31 -2.49 -0.83
N LYS A 76 10.41 -1.83 -1.98
CA LYS A 76 9.26 -1.16 -2.61
C LYS A 76 8.19 -2.13 -3.08
N LYS A 77 8.56 -3.33 -3.56
CA LYS A 77 7.59 -4.42 -3.85
C LYS A 77 6.87 -4.89 -2.59
N ALA A 78 7.59 -5.09 -1.49
CA ALA A 78 7.00 -5.47 -0.21
C ALA A 78 6.06 -4.38 0.33
N LEU A 79 6.48 -3.12 0.25
CA LEU A 79 5.66 -1.96 0.62
C LEU A 79 4.36 -1.87 -0.17
N ALA A 80 4.43 -1.96 -1.50
CA ALA A 80 3.25 -1.94 -2.35
C ALA A 80 2.27 -3.06 -1.96
N LYS A 81 2.80 -4.26 -1.72
CA LYS A 81 1.98 -5.40 -1.30
C LYS A 81 1.34 -5.18 0.08
N ARG A 82 2.10 -4.69 1.08
CA ARG A 82 1.58 -4.39 2.43
C ARG A 82 0.48 -3.33 2.42
N ILE A 83 0.69 -2.23 1.72
CA ILE A 83 -0.29 -1.14 1.60
C ILE A 83 -1.55 -1.64 0.90
N TYR A 84 -1.39 -2.38 -0.21
CA TYR A 84 -2.50 -2.98 -0.94
C TYR A 84 -3.30 -3.95 -0.06
N GLN A 85 -2.64 -4.85 0.68
CA GLN A 85 -3.30 -5.80 1.58
C GLN A 85 -4.07 -5.10 2.70
N THR A 86 -3.47 -4.06 3.30
CA THR A 86 -4.13 -3.24 4.33
C THR A 86 -5.40 -2.60 3.77
N ARG A 87 -5.30 -1.88 2.64
CA ARG A 87 -6.45 -1.25 1.97
C ARG A 87 -7.52 -2.28 1.62
N ASN A 88 -7.11 -3.43 1.08
CA ASN A 88 -8.02 -4.49 0.67
C ASN A 88 -8.81 -5.05 1.87
N SER A 89 -8.17 -5.22 3.03
CA SER A 89 -8.82 -5.68 4.26
C SER A 89 -9.80 -4.66 4.87
N LEU A 90 -9.66 -3.37 4.55
CA LEU A 90 -10.60 -2.32 4.98
C LEU A 90 -11.83 -2.22 4.08
N VAL A 91 -11.67 -2.46 2.77
CA VAL A 91 -12.71 -2.21 1.77
C VAL A 91 -13.50 -3.47 1.39
N HIS A 92 -12.85 -4.63 1.39
CA HIS A 92 -13.46 -5.86 0.89
C HIS A 92 -13.81 -6.82 2.02
N ALA A 93 -15.12 -6.93 2.32
CA ALA A 93 -15.71 -8.18 2.75
C ALA A 93 -16.15 -8.92 1.48
N LYS A 94 -15.64 -10.13 1.22
CA LYS A 94 -16.22 -10.92 0.12
C LYS A 94 -17.66 -11.27 0.52
N ASP A 95 -18.60 -11.22 -0.42
CA ASP A 95 -20.00 -11.55 -0.16
C ASP A 95 -20.12 -12.91 0.56
N GLY A 96 -20.82 -12.92 1.69
CA GLY A 96 -20.96 -14.10 2.56
C GLY A 96 -19.83 -14.34 3.56
N THR A 97 -18.77 -13.52 3.56
CA THR A 97 -17.71 -13.54 4.57
C THR A 97 -17.84 -12.34 5.51
N ARG A 98 -17.50 -12.53 6.79
CA ARG A 98 -17.47 -11.43 7.74
C ARG A 98 -16.42 -10.41 7.29
N PRO A 99 -16.66 -9.10 7.50
CA PRO A 99 -15.65 -8.08 7.26
C PRO A 99 -14.39 -8.42 8.08
N LYS A 100 -13.22 -8.20 7.49
CA LYS A 100 -11.96 -8.48 8.17
C LYS A 100 -11.67 -7.43 9.25
N TYR A 101 -11.93 -6.17 8.92
CA TYR A 101 -11.77 -5.03 9.82
C TYR A 101 -13.09 -4.69 10.53
N PHE A 102 -12.99 -4.45 11.83
CA PHE A 102 -14.07 -3.99 12.69
C PHE A 102 -13.68 -2.64 13.32
N PRO A 103 -14.43 -1.55 13.02
CA PRO A 103 -14.21 -0.25 13.65
C PRO A 103 -14.18 -0.33 15.17
N PHE A 104 -13.38 0.51 15.82
CA PHE A 104 -13.15 0.58 17.27
C PHE A 104 -12.43 -0.64 17.90
N VAL A 105 -12.53 -1.81 17.28
CA VAL A 105 -11.81 -3.02 17.70
C VAL A 105 -10.39 -3.02 17.13
N ASN A 106 -10.27 -2.72 15.83
CA ASN A 106 -9.01 -2.83 15.11
C ASN A 106 -8.29 -1.49 14.92
N ASP A 107 -8.83 -0.39 15.45
CA ASP A 107 -8.31 0.97 15.21
C ASP A 107 -6.88 1.16 15.69
N LEU A 108 -6.52 0.57 16.82
CA LEU A 108 -5.15 0.64 17.36
C LEU A 108 -4.14 -0.09 16.48
N GLU A 109 -4.55 -1.21 15.86
CA GLU A 109 -3.69 -1.93 14.93
C GLU A 109 -3.60 -1.17 13.60
N LEU A 110 -4.72 -0.65 13.10
CA LEU A 110 -4.77 0.17 11.90
C LEU A 110 -3.94 1.45 12.04
N SER A 111 -3.94 2.08 13.22
CA SER A 111 -3.16 3.30 13.46
C SER A 111 -1.66 3.11 13.30
N ARG A 112 -1.15 1.87 13.36
CA ARG A 112 0.25 1.54 13.06
C ARG A 112 0.54 1.43 11.57
N GLU A 113 -0.46 1.17 10.72
CA GLU A 113 -0.30 1.13 9.26
C GLU A 113 -0.47 2.51 8.59
N ILE A 114 -1.23 3.42 9.22
CA ILE A 114 -1.51 4.77 8.69
C ILE A 114 -0.23 5.58 8.41
N PRO A 115 0.78 5.63 9.32
CA PRO A 115 1.99 6.42 9.09
C PRO A 115 2.73 6.02 7.81
N LEU A 116 2.77 4.71 7.49
CA LEU A 116 3.42 4.22 6.28
C LEU A 116 2.80 4.81 5.02
N LEU A 117 1.47 4.73 4.90
CA LEU A 117 0.75 5.28 3.76
C LEU A 117 0.88 6.81 3.71
N ARG A 118 0.80 7.46 4.87
CA ARG A 118 0.91 8.92 5.00
C ARG A 118 2.24 9.41 4.46
N PHE A 119 3.37 8.92 4.96
CA PHE A 119 4.69 9.39 4.55
C PHE A 119 5.02 9.05 3.10
N CYS A 120 4.54 7.90 2.60
CA CYS A 120 4.63 7.61 1.17
C CYS A 120 3.86 8.64 0.34
N SER A 121 2.64 8.98 0.77
CA SER A 121 1.80 9.96 0.09
C SER A 121 2.40 11.36 0.13
N GLU A 122 2.97 11.77 1.27
CA GLU A 122 3.65 13.06 1.42
C GLU A 122 4.83 13.20 0.44
N GLN A 123 5.66 12.15 0.30
CA GLN A 123 6.75 12.16 -0.68
C GLN A 123 6.22 12.30 -2.11
N VAL A 124 5.18 11.55 -2.49
CA VAL A 124 4.55 11.65 -3.81
C VAL A 124 4.04 13.08 -4.04
N VAL A 125 3.31 13.67 -3.11
CA VAL A 125 2.75 15.03 -3.26
C VAL A 125 3.85 16.08 -3.35
N ILE A 126 4.89 16.03 -2.49
CA ILE A 126 5.97 17.02 -2.46
C ILE A 126 6.77 17.03 -3.77
N VAL A 127 7.02 15.86 -4.38
CA VAL A 127 7.72 15.79 -5.67
C VAL A 127 6.94 16.50 -6.77
N HIS A 128 5.61 16.40 -6.76
CA HIS A 128 4.75 17.04 -7.77
C HIS A 128 4.49 18.52 -7.46
N GLY A 129 4.44 18.92 -6.18
CA GLY A 129 4.21 20.31 -5.77
C GLY A 129 5.38 21.26 -6.01
N LYS A 130 6.59 20.75 -6.31
CA LYS A 130 7.78 21.55 -6.65
C LYS A 130 7.87 21.94 -8.14
N ILE A 131 6.91 21.53 -8.95
CA ILE A 131 6.79 21.94 -10.37
C ILE A 131 5.64 22.94 -10.51
N ILE A 132 5.70 24.08 -9.81
CA ILE A 132 4.93 25.30 -10.10
C ILE A 132 5.78 26.50 -9.69
#